data_AF-A0A2V7HWY3-F1
#
_entry.id   AF-A0A2V7HWY3-F1
#
_cell.length_a   1.000
_cell.length_b   1.000
_cell.length_c   1.000
_cell.angle_alpha   90.00
_cell.angle_beta   90.00
_cell.angle_gamma   90.00
#
_symmetry.space_group_name_H-M   'P 1'
#
loop_
_entity.id
_entity.type
_entity.pdbx_description
1 polymer ?
#
loop_
_entity_poly.entity_id
_entity_poly.type
_entity_poly.pdbx_seq_one_letter_code
_entity_poly.pdbx_strand_id
1 'polypeptide(L)' 'MRVDSEVSPLTEEYVTALTRGIPWGRQGTPRDIANAALFLASPLADYVTGEVLSVNGGTSAGRSQLPLSTPPAARKERSR' A
#
# COMPACT_ATOMS: atom_id res chain seq x y z
N MET A 1 -8.80 10.70 -4.34
CA MET A 1 -8.26 10.06 -5.55
C MET A 1 -9.27 10.36 -6.60
N ARG A 2 -9.09 11.51 -7.24
CA ARG A 2 -9.99 11.96 -8.29
C ARG A 2 -9.20 11.80 -9.57
N VAL A 3 -9.67 10.91 -10.42
CA VAL A 3 -9.07 10.67 -11.73
C VAL A 3 -9.97 11.37 -12.72
N ASP A 4 -9.51 12.52 -13.22
CA ASP A 4 -10.22 13.28 -14.25
C ASP A 4 -9.96 12.63 -15.62
N SER A 5 -10.30 11.34 -15.75
CA SER A 5 -10.17 10.57 -16.98
C SER A 5 -11.55 10.33 -17.58
N GLU A 6 -11.72 10.76 -18.83
CA GLU A 6 -12.97 10.53 -19.58
C GLU A 6 -13.18 9.05 -19.93
N VAL A 7 -12.08 8.29 -20.06
CA VAL A 7 -12.13 6.87 -20.46
C VAL A 7 -12.11 5.90 -19.27
N SER A 8 -11.80 6.39 -18.07
CA SER A 8 -11.83 5.61 -16.84
C SER A 8 -12.38 6.45 -15.68
N PRO A 9 -13.68 6.78 -15.71
CA PRO A 9 -14.32 7.51 -14.62
C PRO A 9 -14.38 6.63 -13.38
N LEU A 10 -13.98 7.18 -12.24
CA LEU A 10 -14.09 6.50 -10.94
C LEU A 10 -15.29 7.06 -10.17
N THR A 11 -16.14 6.18 -9.66
CA THR A 11 -17.21 6.57 -8.74
C THR A 11 -16.63 6.85 -7.36
N GLU A 12 -17.26 7.75 -6.60
CA GLU A 12 -16.84 8.05 -5.22
C GLU A 12 -16.94 6.82 -4.30
N GLU A 13 -17.92 5.94 -4.54
CA GLU A 13 -18.04 4.67 -3.82
C GLU A 13 -16.82 3.77 -4.07
N TYR A 14 -16.38 3.67 -5.33
CA TYR A 14 -15.20 2.89 -5.69
C TYR A 14 -13.93 3.46 -5.04
N VAL A 15 -13.76 4.79 -5.08
CA VAL A 15 -12.63 5.48 -4.44
C VAL A 15 -12.63 5.25 -2.93
N THR A 16 -13.81 5.28 -2.30
CA THR A 16 -13.97 5.02 -0.86
C THR A 16 -13.59 3.57 -0.51
N ALA A 17 -14.08 2.60 -1.30
CA ALA A 17 -13.78 1.19 -1.09
C ALA A 17 -12.28 0.90 -1.21
N LEU A 18 -11.61 1.46 -2.23
CA LEU A 18 -10.16 1.34 -2.38
C LEU A 18 -9.41 1.92 -1.19
N THR A 19 -9.82 3.11 -0.71
CA THR A 19 -9.16 3.79 0.40
C THR A 19 -9.24 2.98 1.70
N ARG A 20 -10.38 2.35 1.97
CA ARG A 20 -10.54 1.44 3.13
C ARG A 20 -9.64 0.22 3.05
N GLY A 21 -9.25 -0.21 1.85
CA GLY A 21 -8.32 -1.31 1.64
C GLY A 21 -6.84 -0.94 1.84
N ILE A 22 -6.50 0.34 2.01
CA ILE A 22 -5.12 0.78 2.24
C ILE A 22 -4.79 0.60 3.73
N PRO A 23 -3.80 -0.23 4.11
CA PRO A 23 -3.46 -0.43 5.53
C PRO A 23 -3.05 0.84 6.28
N TRP A 24 -2.40 1.80 5.60
CA TRP A 24 -2.09 3.11 6.18
C TRP A 24 -3.34 3.94 6.50
N GLY A 25 -4.49 3.63 5.89
CA GLY A 25 -5.76 4.33 6.13
C GLY A 25 -5.88 5.69 5.44
N ARG A 26 -4.93 6.05 4.56
CA ARG A 26 -5.02 7.25 3.72
C ARG A 26 -4.59 6.97 2.30
N GLN A 27 -5.06 7.82 1.40
CA GLN A 27 -4.55 7.85 0.02
C GLN A 27 -3.15 8.44 -0.02
N GLY A 28 -2.34 7.90 -0.94
CA GLY A 28 -1.07 8.49 -1.31
C GLY A 28 -1.28 9.84 -1.99
N THR A 29 -0.31 10.72 -1.81
CA THR A 29 -0.21 12.03 -2.44
C THR A 29 1.02 12.07 -3.34
N PRO A 30 1.10 12.98 -4.32
CA PRO A 30 2.32 13.16 -5.12
C PRO A 30 3.58 13.39 -4.27
N ARG A 31 3.43 14.01 -3.10
CA ARG A 31 4.53 14.26 -2.16
C ARG A 31 5.13 12.97 -1.59
N ASP A 32 4.33 11.92 -1.41
CA ASP A 32 4.82 10.63 -0.91
C ASP A 32 5.81 9.99 -1.88
N ILE A 33 5.52 10.06 -3.19
CA ILE A 33 6.43 9.61 -4.25
C ILE A 33 7.65 10.51 -4.34
N ALA A 34 7.46 11.83 -4.30
CA ALA A 34 8.56 12.80 -4.37
C ALA A 34 9.57 12.60 -3.23
N ASN A 35 9.10 12.33 -2.01
CA ASN A 35 9.95 12.06 -0.86
C ASN A 35 10.74 10.74 -1.02
N ALA A 36 10.10 9.69 -1.55
CA ALA A 36 10.78 8.43 -1.83
C ALA A 36 11.86 8.57 -2.92
N ALA A 37 11.55 9.29 -4.00
CA ALA A 37 12.52 9.62 -5.04
C ALA A 37 13.66 10.47 -4.49
N LEU A 38 13.36 11.46 -3.63
CA LEU A 38 14.37 12.28 -2.98
C LEU A 38 15.29 11.45 -2.09
N PHE A 39 14.75 10.50 -1.33
CA PHE A 39 15.56 9.56 -0.55
C PHE A 39 16.52 8.77 -1.45
N LEU A 40 16.02 8.17 -2.53
CA LEU A 40 16.83 7.38 -3.47
C LEU A 40 17.90 8.23 -4.18
N ALA A 41 17.63 9.52 -4.43
CA ALA A 41 18.58 10.45 -5.02
C ALA A 41 19.56 11.06 -4.00
N SER A 42 19.34 10.85 -2.71
CA SER A 42 20.16 11.45 -1.65
C SER A 42 21.37 10.57 -1.29
N PRO A 43 22.40 11.13 -0.61
CA PRO A 43 23.51 10.34 -0.08
C PRO A 43 23.09 9.24 0.91
N LEU A 44 21.86 9.29 1.46
CA LEU A 44 21.36 8.25 2.37
C LEU A 44 21.14 6.90 1.66
N ALA A 45 21.06 6.90 0.34
CA ALA A 45 20.82 5.71 -0.48
C ALA A 45 22.07 5.26 -1.26
N ASP A 46 23.28 5.68 -0.88
CA ASP A 46 24.54 5.47 -1.65
C ASP A 46 24.89 3.99 -1.92
N TYR A 47 24.28 3.05 -1.20
CA TYR A 47 24.46 1.61 -1.42
C TYR A 47 23.14 0.87 -1.74
N VAL A 48 22.08 1.61 -2.04
CA VAL A 48 20.76 1.05 -2.41
C VAL A 48 20.63 1.09 -3.93
N THR A 49 20.85 -0.06 -4.56
CA THR A 49 20.76 -0.22 -6.02
C THR A 49 20.09 -1.54 -6.38
N GLY A 50 19.48 -1.61 -7.57
CA GLY A 50 18.78 -2.80 -8.07
C GLY A 50 17.45 -3.10 -7.37
N GLU A 51 16.93 -2.17 -6.58
CA GLU A 51 15.74 -2.39 -5.74
C GLU A 51 14.49 -1.69 -6.30
N VAL A 52 13.31 -2.25 -5.99
CA VAL A 52 12.01 -1.66 -6.33
C VAL A 52 11.32 -1.19 -5.06
N LEU A 53 11.45 0.11 -4.77
CA LEU A 53 10.81 0.71 -3.59
C LEU A 53 9.31 0.90 -3.82
N SER A 54 8.49 0.04 -3.21
CA SER A 54 7.03 0.17 -3.24
C SER A 54 6.54 1.31 -2.35
N VAL A 55 5.89 2.31 -2.94
CA VAL A 55 5.30 3.45 -2.22
C VAL A 55 3.79 3.48 -2.44
N ASN A 56 3.06 2.68 -1.66
CA ASN A 56 1.63 2.45 -1.90
C ASN A 56 0.77 2.37 -0.62
N GLY A 57 1.31 2.78 0.53
CA GLY A 57 0.58 2.73 1.81
C GLY A 57 0.29 1.30 2.30
N GLY A 58 1.00 0.29 1.78
CA GLY A 58 0.89 -1.11 2.19
C GLY A 58 -0.14 -1.92 1.40
N THR A 59 -0.73 -1.40 0.33
CA THR A 59 -1.77 -2.11 -0.44
C THR A 59 -1.30 -3.44 -1.02
N SER A 60 0.00 -3.58 -1.31
CA SER A 60 0.60 -4.84 -1.78
C SER A 60 0.92 -5.84 -0.66
N ALA A 61 0.92 -5.42 0.60
CA ALA A 61 1.31 -6.27 1.74
C ALA A 61 0.25 -7.32 2.12
N GLY A 62 -0.92 -7.28 1.47
CA GLY A 62 -2.01 -8.24 1.65
C GLY A 62 -3.35 -7.57 1.94
N ARG A 63 -4.39 -8.40 2.00
CA ARG A 63 -5.76 -7.95 2.30
C ARG A 63 -5.94 -7.78 3.81
N SER A 64 -5.37 -6.71 4.35
CA SER A 64 -5.44 -6.38 5.80
C SER A 64 -6.86 -6.33 6.36
N GLN A 65 -7.84 -6.04 5.50
CA GLN A 65 -9.26 -5.97 5.80
C GLN A 65 -9.96 -7.33 5.87
N LEU A 66 -9.36 -8.42 5.40
CA LEU A 66 -9.97 -9.74 5.50
C LEU A 66 -9.71 -10.35 6.89
N PRO A 67 -10.70 -11.06 7.47
CA PRO A 67 -10.48 -11.82 8.68
C PRO A 67 -9.43 -12.91 8.44
N LEU A 68 -8.70 -13.28 9.49
CA LEU A 68 -7.77 -14.40 9.44
C LEU A 68 -8.51 -15.66 9.00
N SER A 69 -7.99 -16.35 7.99
CA SER A 69 -8.56 -17.61 7.50
C SER A 69 -8.46 -18.74 8.52
N THR A 70 -7.49 -18.65 9.43
CA THR A 70 -7.29 -19.64 10.51
C THR A 70 -7.64 -19.01 11.86
N PRO A 71 -8.52 -19.64 12.66
CA PRO A 71 -8.82 -19.19 14.01
C PRO A 71 -7.56 -19.17 14.89
N PRO A 72 -7.40 -18.18 15.79
CA PRO A 72 -6.20 -18.03 16.63
C PRO A 72 -5.83 -19.28 17.44
N ALA A 73 -6.82 -20.08 17.85
CA ALA A 73 -6.62 -21.30 18.64
C ALA A 73 -5.84 -22.40 17.87
N ALA A 74 -6.05 -22.53 16.56
CA ALA A 74 -5.46 -23.59 15.75
C ALA A 74 -3.96 -23.38 15.41
N ARG A 75 -3.39 -22.21 15.75
CA ARG A 75 -1.98 -21.88 15.50
C ARG A 75 -1.02 -22.54 16.49
N LYS A 76 -1.46 -22.83 17.73
CA LYS A 76 -0.62 -23.46 18.76
C LYS A 76 -0.35 -24.93 18.49
N GLU A 77 -1.21 -25.59 17.72
CA GLU A 77 -1.20 -27.05 17.55
C GLU A 77 -0.38 -27.51 16.34
N ARG A 78 -0.17 -26.63 15.33
CA ARG A 78 0.70 -26.93 14.17
C ARG A 78 2.20 -26.64 14.38
N SER A 79 2.56 -26.17 15.58
CA SER A 79 3.94 -25.84 15.97
C SER A 79 4.58 -26.95 16.84
N ARG A 80 3.91 -28.10 16.95
CA ARG A 80 4.42 -29.33 17.55
C ARG A 80 4.50 -30.39 16.46
#